data_AF-A0A6C2YGZ1-F1
#
_entry.id   AF-A0A6C2YGZ1-F1
#
_cell.length_a   1.000
_cell.length_b   1.000
_cell.length_c   1.000
_cell.angle_alpha   90.00
_cell.angle_beta   90.00
_cell.angle_gamma   90.00
#
_symmetry.space_group_name_H-M   'P 1'
#
loop_
_entity.id
_entity.type
_entity.pdbx_description
1 polymer ?
#
loop_
_entity_poly.entity_id
_entity_poly.type
_entity_poly.pdbx_seq_one_letter_code
_entity_poly.pdbx_strand_id
1 'polypeptide(L)'
;MFERVTEREKCDKYPAAPDYSAGSTELFSSAQELTCFATVDTSPTAQQRHSSGLSFFLGPENFVWIPGNPDPTMSRRLDSEAVIALFRSHKQAIHVFVRRGKGDDWVDVGNGLLNGMRLTEEVLVEVNIRLAAKLPEPLWLLLGGHPGWWLTVNGRESEASSPDEVLHAIRDVWSHPSVDLEIGRYAGDTLFAVADEKGLATVNHYHGQDEHVSRAGQPLSLDEPTYIFPRSNGYDHEVSVGQVIPRGEALSLIEDFVLNGSIAGLSPLG
;
A
#
# COMPACT_ATOMS: atom_id res chain seq x y z
N MET A 1 -8.18 20.32 11.50
CA MET A 1 -8.90 19.60 12.56
C MET A 1 -9.61 18.45 11.86
N PHE A 2 -9.31 17.20 12.22
CA PHE A 2 -9.94 16.03 11.60
C PHE A 2 -11.32 15.82 12.22
N GLU A 3 -12.30 15.44 11.41
CA GLU A 3 -13.62 15.10 11.93
C GLU A 3 -13.50 13.86 12.81
N ARG A 4 -14.05 13.96 14.01
CA ARG A 4 -14.07 12.89 14.99
C ARG A 4 -15.50 12.57 15.32
N VAL A 5 -15.79 11.27 15.38
CA VAL A 5 -17.10 10.73 15.68
C VAL A 5 -16.95 9.87 16.92
N THR A 6 -17.64 10.24 17.98
CA THR A 6 -17.72 9.43 19.20
C THR A 6 -18.46 8.11 18.92
N GLU A 7 -18.26 7.10 19.76
CA GLU A 7 -19.04 5.86 19.66
C GLU A 7 -20.56 6.12 19.71
N ARG A 8 -20.98 7.12 20.49
CA ARG A 8 -22.39 7.53 20.55
C ARG A 8 -22.89 8.11 19.24
N GLU A 9 -22.14 9.04 18.65
CA GLU A 9 -22.51 9.64 17.35
C GLU A 9 -22.52 8.60 16.23
N LYS A 10 -21.61 7.61 16.28
CA LYS A 10 -21.66 6.45 15.38
C LYS A 10 -23.01 5.72 15.53
N CYS A 11 -23.40 5.35 16.75
CA CYS A 11 -24.65 4.64 17.01
C CYS A 11 -25.89 5.47 16.62
N ASP A 12 -25.84 6.80 16.78
CA ASP A 12 -26.93 7.69 16.38
C ASP A 12 -27.03 7.81 14.85
N LYS A 13 -25.89 7.85 14.13
CA LYS A 13 -25.82 7.94 12.66
C LYS A 13 -26.11 6.60 11.97
N TYR A 14 -25.68 5.49 12.56
CA TYR A 14 -25.86 4.13 12.05
C TYR A 14 -26.65 3.28 13.06
N PRO A 15 -27.97 3.52 13.20
CA PRO A 15 -28.79 2.90 14.24
C PRO A 15 -29.12 1.43 13.96
N ALA A 16 -28.91 0.96 12.73
CA ALA A 16 -29.08 -0.45 12.37
C ALA A 16 -27.91 -1.29 12.91
N ALA A 17 -28.15 -2.59 13.13
CA ALA A 17 -27.04 -3.51 13.37
C ALA A 17 -26.13 -3.54 12.13
N PRO A 18 -24.80 -3.64 12.30
CA PRO A 18 -23.88 -3.70 11.17
C PRO A 18 -24.14 -4.95 10.31
N ASP A 19 -23.98 -4.81 9.00
CA ASP A 19 -24.04 -5.94 8.06
C ASP A 19 -22.93 -6.96 8.33
N TYR A 20 -21.81 -6.47 8.86
CA TYR A 20 -20.68 -7.26 9.32
C TYR A 20 -20.06 -6.65 10.58
N SER A 21 -19.75 -7.48 11.57
CA SER A 21 -19.02 -7.05 12.76
C SER A 21 -18.09 -8.15 13.25
N ALA A 22 -16.86 -7.76 13.56
CA ALA A 22 -15.86 -8.54 14.24
C ALA A 22 -15.23 -7.68 15.35
N GLY A 23 -14.37 -8.28 16.18
CA GLY A 23 -13.82 -7.60 17.36
C GLY A 23 -13.09 -6.28 17.07
N SER A 24 -12.55 -6.11 15.85
CA SER A 24 -11.79 -4.94 15.43
C SER A 24 -12.43 -4.14 14.29
N THR A 25 -13.51 -4.61 13.65
CA THR A 25 -14.10 -3.98 12.46
C THR A 25 -15.62 -4.09 12.40
N GLU A 26 -16.24 -3.12 11.73
CA GLU A 26 -17.67 -3.11 11.45
C GLU A 26 -17.91 -2.58 10.02
N LEU A 27 -18.93 -3.12 9.33
CA LEU A 27 -19.41 -2.62 8.05
C LEU A 27 -20.89 -2.27 8.15
N PHE A 28 -21.25 -1.11 7.59
CA PHE A 28 -22.62 -0.67 7.42
C PHE A 28 -22.83 -0.32 5.94
N SER A 29 -23.80 -0.93 5.30
CA SER A 29 -24.16 -0.63 3.92
C SER A 29 -25.42 0.21 3.85
N SER A 30 -25.46 1.09 2.85
CA SER A 30 -26.64 1.84 2.45
C SER A 30 -26.82 1.72 0.94
N ALA A 31 -27.87 2.33 0.39
CA ALA A 31 -28.03 2.38 -1.07
C ALA A 31 -26.93 3.19 -1.78
N GLN A 32 -26.18 4.03 -1.07
CA GLN A 32 -25.25 5.01 -1.64
C GLN A 32 -23.78 4.66 -1.37
N GLU A 33 -23.48 4.07 -0.23
CA GLU A 33 -22.11 3.82 0.21
C GLU A 33 -22.01 2.63 1.16
N LEU A 34 -20.80 2.09 1.25
CA LEU A 34 -20.36 1.18 2.30
C LEU A 34 -19.50 1.95 3.31
N THR A 35 -19.93 2.01 4.56
CA THR A 35 -19.15 2.61 5.65
C THR A 35 -18.36 1.54 6.39
N CYS A 36 -17.04 1.73 6.48
CA CYS A 36 -16.11 0.85 7.17
C CYS A 36 -15.62 1.50 8.47
N PHE A 37 -15.80 0.82 9.60
CA PHE A 37 -15.16 1.17 10.86
C PHE A 37 -14.07 0.15 11.17
N ALA A 38 -12.86 0.60 11.47
CA ALA A 38 -11.75 -0.29 11.77
C ALA A 38 -10.84 0.21 12.90
N THR A 39 -10.46 -0.71 13.78
CA THR A 39 -9.33 -0.48 14.68
C THR A 39 -8.05 -0.70 13.90
N VAL A 40 -7.12 0.26 13.99
CA VAL A 40 -5.87 0.21 13.25
C VAL A 40 -4.67 -0.19 14.11
N ASP A 41 -3.81 -1.01 13.54
CA ASP A 41 -2.48 -1.28 14.08
C ASP A 41 -1.54 -0.10 13.78
N THR A 42 -0.84 0.37 14.81
CA THR A 42 0.19 1.40 14.71
C THR A 42 1.59 0.83 14.89
N SER A 43 1.74 -0.50 14.80
CA SER A 43 3.03 -1.19 14.88
C SER A 43 3.98 -0.70 13.78
N PRO A 44 5.30 -0.68 14.04
CA PRO A 44 6.25 -0.08 13.11
C PRO A 44 6.43 -0.88 11.81
N THR A 45 6.30 -2.22 11.83
CA THR A 45 6.58 -3.03 10.62
C THR A 45 5.31 -3.63 10.03
N ALA A 46 5.21 -3.78 8.70
CA ALA A 46 4.00 -4.36 8.12
C ALA A 46 3.88 -5.85 8.45
N GLN A 47 4.98 -6.58 8.61
CA GLN A 47 4.95 -7.95 9.15
C GLN A 47 4.25 -8.03 10.52
N GLN A 48 4.53 -7.09 11.43
CA GLN A 48 3.83 -7.01 12.72
C GLN A 48 2.34 -6.66 12.51
N ARG A 49 2.06 -5.69 11.63
CA ARG A 49 0.70 -5.27 11.29
C ARG A 49 -0.15 -6.43 10.77
N HIS A 50 0.35 -7.22 9.83
CA HIS A 50 -0.36 -8.40 9.30
C HIS A 50 -0.65 -9.44 10.39
N SER A 51 0.24 -9.61 11.37
CA SER A 51 0.06 -10.59 12.44
C SER A 51 -0.96 -10.16 13.52
N SER A 52 -1.30 -8.87 13.59
CA SER A 52 -2.17 -8.33 14.63
C SER A 52 -3.65 -8.66 14.45
N GLY A 53 -4.08 -8.95 13.22
CA GLY A 53 -5.50 -9.05 12.86
C GLY A 53 -6.25 -7.71 12.93
N LEU A 54 -5.54 -6.59 12.96
CA LEU A 54 -6.07 -5.24 12.89
C LEU A 54 -5.83 -4.65 11.51
N SER A 55 -6.66 -3.68 11.13
CA SER A 55 -6.47 -2.94 9.88
C SER A 55 -5.25 -2.04 9.95
N PHE A 56 -4.69 -1.58 8.84
CA PHE A 56 -3.53 -0.70 8.86
C PHE A 56 -3.39 0.08 7.56
N PHE A 57 -2.42 0.98 7.50
CA PHE A 57 -2.10 1.68 6.26
C PHE A 57 -0.74 1.23 5.72
N LEU A 58 -0.69 0.91 4.42
CA LEU A 58 0.56 0.66 3.68
C LEU A 58 1.18 1.96 3.16
N GLY A 59 0.35 2.98 2.98
CA GLY A 59 0.75 4.32 2.58
C GLY A 59 -0.36 5.32 2.89
N PRO A 60 -0.13 6.62 2.67
CA PRO A 60 -1.08 7.66 3.07
C PRO A 60 -2.37 7.67 2.23
N GLU A 61 -2.44 6.88 1.16
CA GLU A 61 -3.64 6.67 0.34
C GLU A 61 -4.11 5.21 0.32
N ASN A 62 -3.40 4.30 0.97
CA ASN A 62 -3.64 2.86 0.87
C ASN A 62 -3.99 2.29 2.25
N PHE A 63 -5.28 2.08 2.46
CA PHE A 63 -5.82 1.47 3.66
C PHE A 63 -6.07 -0.03 3.43
N VAL A 64 -5.53 -0.86 4.32
CA VAL A 64 -5.76 -2.30 4.35
C VAL A 64 -6.76 -2.60 5.45
N TRP A 65 -7.98 -2.94 5.02
CA TRP A 65 -9.02 -3.41 5.93
C TRP A 65 -8.87 -4.91 6.16
N ILE A 66 -8.80 -5.28 7.44
CA ILE A 66 -8.71 -6.67 7.87
C ILE A 66 -10.05 -7.07 8.49
N PRO A 67 -10.73 -8.14 8.03
CA PRO A 67 -12.00 -8.56 8.59
C PRO A 67 -11.94 -8.83 10.10
N GLY A 68 -10.76 -9.07 10.64
CA GLY A 68 -10.56 -9.29 12.07
C GLY A 68 -10.89 -10.72 12.45
N ASN A 69 -10.43 -11.14 13.63
CA ASN A 69 -10.78 -12.46 14.14
C ASN A 69 -12.25 -12.46 14.57
N PRO A 70 -13.04 -13.47 14.16
CA PRO A 70 -14.41 -13.58 14.60
C PRO A 70 -14.39 -13.80 16.11
N ASP A 71 -15.28 -13.12 16.82
CA ASP A 71 -15.51 -13.42 18.24
C ASP A 71 -15.92 -14.91 18.33
N PRO A 72 -15.22 -15.75 19.12
CA PRO A 72 -15.55 -17.16 19.25
C PRO A 72 -16.96 -17.40 19.82
N THR A 73 -17.60 -16.39 20.40
CA THR A 73 -18.98 -16.44 20.90
C THR A 73 -20.03 -16.01 19.87
N MET A 74 -19.62 -15.40 18.76
CA MET A 74 -20.49 -15.07 17.63
C MET A 74 -20.53 -16.24 16.66
N SER A 75 -21.65 -16.97 16.65
CA SER A 75 -21.89 -18.15 15.80
C SER A 75 -21.91 -17.88 14.29
N ARG A 76 -21.71 -16.63 13.85
CA ARG A 76 -21.52 -16.31 12.45
C ARG A 76 -20.06 -16.53 12.10
N ARG A 77 -19.76 -17.72 11.57
CA ARG A 77 -18.60 -17.89 10.69
C ARG A 77 -18.58 -16.69 9.73
N LEU A 78 -17.42 -16.05 9.62
CA LEU A 78 -17.06 -15.11 8.57
C LEU A 78 -17.60 -15.64 7.24
N ASP A 79 -18.73 -15.11 6.78
CA ASP A 79 -19.13 -15.35 5.41
C ASP A 79 -18.30 -14.42 4.54
N SER A 80 -17.10 -14.90 4.19
CA SER A 80 -16.19 -14.19 3.29
C SER A 80 -16.93 -13.80 2.01
N GLU A 81 -17.87 -14.62 1.53
CA GLU A 81 -18.67 -14.32 0.34
C GLU A 81 -19.56 -13.09 0.55
N ALA A 82 -20.21 -12.98 1.71
CA ALA A 82 -21.05 -11.82 2.03
C ALA A 82 -20.23 -10.53 2.11
N VAL A 83 -19.05 -10.56 2.77
CA VAL A 83 -18.16 -9.39 2.86
C VAL A 83 -17.61 -9.01 1.49
N ILE A 84 -17.18 -10.00 0.70
CA ILE A 84 -16.74 -9.79 -0.69
C ILE A 84 -17.87 -9.15 -1.51
N ALA A 85 -19.11 -9.61 -1.35
CA ALA A 85 -20.27 -9.07 -2.06
C ALA A 85 -20.53 -7.60 -1.69
N LEU A 86 -20.44 -7.25 -0.40
CA LEU A 86 -20.59 -5.85 0.07
C LEU A 86 -19.56 -4.92 -0.55
N PHE A 87 -18.27 -5.29 -0.53
CA PHE A 87 -17.21 -4.47 -1.13
C PHE A 87 -17.34 -4.37 -2.65
N ARG A 88 -17.73 -5.46 -3.32
CA ARG A 88 -17.93 -5.45 -4.79
C ARG A 88 -19.11 -4.58 -5.21
N SER A 89 -20.22 -4.58 -4.46
CA SER A 89 -21.38 -3.75 -4.78
C SER A 89 -21.13 -2.26 -4.56
N HIS A 90 -20.20 -1.89 -3.68
CA HIS A 90 -19.86 -0.50 -3.35
C HIS A 90 -18.44 -0.10 -3.78
N LYS A 91 -17.88 -0.75 -4.81
CA LYS A 91 -16.47 -0.61 -5.20
C LYS A 91 -15.95 0.81 -5.46
N GLN A 92 -16.83 1.81 -5.64
CA GLN A 92 -16.48 3.22 -5.87
C GLN A 92 -16.95 4.17 -4.73
N ALA A 93 -17.59 3.63 -3.69
CA ALA A 93 -18.24 4.41 -2.65
C ALA A 93 -18.03 3.74 -1.29
N ILE A 94 -16.79 3.80 -0.79
CA ILE A 94 -16.40 3.25 0.50
C ILE A 94 -15.98 4.42 1.40
N HIS A 95 -16.68 4.65 2.52
CA HIS A 95 -16.30 5.67 3.50
C HIS A 95 -15.61 5.01 4.68
N VAL A 96 -14.38 5.42 5.01
CA VAL A 96 -13.56 4.78 6.03
C VAL A 96 -13.46 5.64 7.29
N PHE A 97 -13.65 5.00 8.44
CA PHE A 97 -13.44 5.53 9.78
C PHE A 97 -12.48 4.62 10.55
N VAL A 98 -11.53 5.21 11.25
CA VAL A 98 -10.51 4.45 12.00
C VAL A 98 -10.37 4.90 13.44
N ARG A 99 -9.88 4.01 14.31
CA ARG A 99 -9.45 4.35 15.67
C ARG A 99 -8.25 3.51 16.08
N ARG A 100 -7.45 3.97 17.03
CA ARG A 100 -6.29 3.19 17.52
C ARG A 100 -6.65 2.19 18.61
N GLY A 101 -7.72 2.44 19.35
CA GLY A 101 -8.19 1.57 20.42
C GLY A 101 -9.64 1.84 20.78
N LYS A 102 -10.25 0.94 21.55
CA LYS A 102 -11.69 0.99 21.89
C LYS A 102 -12.12 2.26 22.66
N GLY A 103 -11.18 2.95 23.31
CA GLY A 103 -11.44 4.19 24.06
C GLY A 103 -11.22 5.48 23.28
N ASP A 104 -10.75 5.38 22.03
CA ASP A 104 -10.51 6.54 21.17
C ASP A 104 -11.76 6.85 20.32
N ASP A 105 -11.95 8.12 19.99
CA ASP A 105 -12.94 8.53 18.99
C ASP A 105 -12.57 7.96 17.62
N TRP A 106 -13.59 7.73 16.80
CA TRP A 106 -13.42 7.40 15.39
C TRP A 106 -12.95 8.64 14.64
N VAL A 107 -11.95 8.48 13.79
CA VAL A 107 -11.45 9.52 12.90
C VAL A 107 -11.94 9.24 11.49
N ASP A 108 -12.59 10.23 10.88
CA ASP A 108 -12.94 10.19 9.46
C ASP A 108 -11.66 10.30 8.62
N VAL A 109 -11.37 9.27 7.83
CA VAL A 109 -10.21 9.24 6.92
C VAL A 109 -10.63 9.45 5.45
N GLY A 110 -11.92 9.63 5.20
CA GLY A 110 -12.49 9.99 3.91
C GLY A 110 -12.98 8.81 3.08
N ASN A 111 -13.35 9.15 1.85
CA ASN A 111 -13.85 8.20 0.86
C ASN A 111 -12.72 7.47 0.16
N GLY A 112 -12.99 6.27 -0.32
CA GLY A 112 -12.10 5.47 -1.11
C GLY A 112 -12.83 4.53 -2.06
N LEU A 113 -12.03 3.82 -2.85
CA LEU A 113 -12.45 2.82 -3.80
C LEU A 113 -11.77 1.49 -3.52
N LEU A 114 -12.43 0.41 -3.94
CA LEU A 114 -11.87 -0.93 -3.84
C LEU A 114 -10.70 -1.07 -4.80
N ASN A 115 -9.50 -1.30 -4.26
CA ASN A 115 -8.27 -1.46 -5.02
C ASN A 115 -7.82 -2.93 -5.16
N GLY A 116 -8.34 -3.82 -4.31
CA GLY A 116 -8.05 -5.25 -4.42
C GLY A 116 -8.53 -6.03 -3.20
N MET A 117 -8.50 -7.35 -3.29
CA MET A 117 -8.80 -8.25 -2.17
C MET A 117 -7.81 -9.40 -2.19
N ARG A 118 -7.34 -9.81 -1.02
CA ARG A 118 -6.48 -10.98 -0.85
C ARG A 118 -7.28 -12.09 -0.19
N LEU A 119 -7.21 -13.28 -0.76
CA LEU A 119 -7.85 -14.49 -0.25
C LEU A 119 -6.78 -15.54 0.07
N THR A 120 -7.03 -16.38 1.07
CA THR A 120 -6.25 -17.58 1.38
C THR A 120 -7.22 -18.73 1.52
N GLU A 121 -7.11 -19.76 0.68
CA GLU A 121 -8.02 -20.92 0.70
C GLU A 121 -9.51 -20.50 0.71
N GLU A 122 -9.87 -19.55 -0.17
CA GLU A 122 -11.21 -18.95 -0.30
C GLU A 122 -11.67 -18.06 0.87
N VAL A 123 -10.87 -17.95 1.93
CA VAL A 123 -11.14 -17.04 3.05
C VAL A 123 -10.60 -15.66 2.71
N LEU A 124 -11.46 -14.63 2.85
CA LEU A 124 -11.04 -13.24 2.72
C LEU A 124 -10.10 -12.88 3.87
N VAL A 125 -8.86 -12.54 3.54
CA VAL A 125 -7.87 -12.12 4.53
C VAL A 125 -7.71 -10.61 4.56
N GLU A 126 -7.84 -9.92 3.42
CA GLU A 126 -7.58 -8.47 3.34
C GLU A 126 -8.41 -7.82 2.23
N VAL A 127 -8.82 -6.56 2.46
CA VAL A 127 -9.41 -5.69 1.47
C VAL A 127 -8.56 -4.43 1.36
N ASN A 128 -8.04 -4.17 0.16
CA ASN A 128 -7.26 -2.98 -0.14
C ASN A 128 -8.19 -1.87 -0.62
N ILE A 129 -8.19 -0.74 0.09
CA ILE A 129 -8.99 0.45 -0.20
C ILE A 129 -8.03 1.59 -0.53
N ARG A 130 -8.17 2.14 -1.74
CA ARG A 130 -7.46 3.37 -2.14
C ARG A 130 -8.30 4.57 -1.75
N LEU A 131 -7.80 5.40 -0.85
CA LEU A 131 -8.45 6.65 -0.47
C LEU A 131 -8.46 7.63 -1.65
N ALA A 132 -9.54 8.40 -1.77
CA ALA A 132 -9.69 9.45 -2.76
C ALA A 132 -8.80 10.67 -2.46
N ALA A 133 -8.49 10.88 -1.18
CA ALA A 133 -7.57 11.91 -0.72
C ALA A 133 -6.50 11.28 0.17
N LYS A 134 -5.26 11.68 -0.08
CA LYS A 134 -4.12 11.39 0.77
C LYS A 134 -4.34 11.90 2.20
N LEU A 135 -4.07 11.04 3.18
CA LEU A 135 -4.10 11.41 4.59
C LEU A 135 -3.14 12.55 4.85
N PRO A 136 -3.57 13.65 5.50
CA PRO A 136 -2.66 14.70 5.93
C PRO A 136 -1.61 14.14 6.88
N GLU A 137 -0.37 14.64 6.77
CA GLU A 137 0.80 14.10 7.48
C GLU A 137 0.57 13.96 8.99
N PRO A 138 -0.04 14.93 9.70
CA PRO A 138 -0.30 14.77 11.12
C PRO A 138 -1.22 13.58 11.45
N LEU A 139 -2.17 13.25 10.57
CA LEU A 139 -3.03 12.07 10.72
C LEU A 139 -2.29 10.79 10.35
N TRP A 140 -1.50 10.81 9.28
CA TRP A 140 -0.63 9.69 8.89
C TRP A 140 0.26 9.25 10.06
N LEU A 141 0.98 10.19 10.68
CA LEU A 141 1.85 9.92 11.82
C LEU A 141 1.06 9.47 13.06
N LEU A 142 -0.14 10.03 13.28
CA LEU A 142 -1.00 9.61 14.38
C LEU A 142 -1.44 8.14 14.26
N LEU A 143 -1.60 7.65 13.04
CA LEU A 143 -2.08 6.29 12.74
C LEU A 143 -0.93 5.28 12.53
N GLY A 144 0.28 5.60 13.01
CA GLY A 144 1.44 4.71 12.95
C GLY A 144 2.23 4.80 11.64
N GLY A 145 1.94 5.81 10.81
CA GLY A 145 2.72 6.12 9.63
C GLY A 145 4.11 6.62 9.97
N HIS A 146 5.08 6.31 9.12
CA HIS A 146 6.46 6.77 9.26
C HIS A 146 6.68 8.10 8.51
N PRO A 147 7.35 9.11 9.11
CA PRO A 147 7.60 10.41 8.46
C PRO A 147 8.66 10.35 7.36
N GLY A 148 9.54 9.34 7.43
CA GLY A 148 10.66 9.19 6.50
C GLY A 148 10.32 8.31 5.31
N TRP A 149 11.20 7.35 5.08
CA TRP A 149 11.18 6.46 3.94
C TRP A 149 10.76 5.06 4.36
N TRP A 150 10.01 4.44 3.46
CA TRP A 150 9.71 3.02 3.46
C TRP A 150 10.63 2.34 2.47
N LEU A 151 11.21 1.20 2.84
CA LEU A 151 11.98 0.37 1.93
C LEU A 151 11.48 -1.07 1.98
N THR A 152 11.28 -1.68 0.82
CA THR A 152 11.18 -3.13 0.68
C THR A 152 12.38 -3.61 -0.11
N VAL A 153 13.17 -4.51 0.44
CA VAL A 153 14.30 -5.13 -0.26
C VAL A 153 14.15 -6.64 -0.23
N ASN A 154 14.03 -7.26 -1.41
CA ASN A 154 13.80 -8.69 -1.57
C ASN A 154 12.64 -9.21 -0.69
N GLY A 155 11.56 -8.43 -0.62
CA GLY A 155 10.37 -8.72 0.19
C GLY A 155 10.55 -8.47 1.70
N ARG A 156 11.68 -7.91 2.14
CA ARG A 156 11.89 -7.51 3.53
C ARG A 156 11.74 -6.02 3.69
N GLU A 157 10.92 -5.66 4.65
CA GLU A 157 10.51 -4.30 4.90
C GLU A 157 11.37 -3.62 5.96
N SER A 158 11.69 -2.34 5.76
CA SER A 158 12.39 -1.50 6.74
C SER A 158 11.96 -0.04 6.60
N GLU A 159 12.26 0.74 7.64
CA GLU A 159 12.02 2.17 7.70
C GLU A 159 13.36 2.90 7.82
N ALA A 160 13.47 4.06 7.18
CA ALA A 160 14.63 4.94 7.29
C ALA A 160 14.19 6.38 7.55
N SER A 161 14.79 7.02 8.54
CA SER A 161 14.45 8.37 8.96
C SER A 161 15.15 9.45 8.14
N SER A 162 16.16 9.09 7.34
CA SER A 162 16.93 10.03 6.53
C SER A 162 17.30 9.46 5.15
N PRO A 163 17.55 10.32 4.15
CA PRO A 163 18.10 9.90 2.86
C PRO A 163 19.43 9.11 3.00
N ASP A 164 20.28 9.47 3.96
CA ASP A 164 21.57 8.79 4.15
C ASP A 164 21.39 7.33 4.60
N GLU A 165 20.42 7.06 5.48
CA GLU A 165 20.07 5.70 5.90
C GLU A 165 19.52 4.88 4.72
N VAL A 166 18.70 5.50 3.88
CA VAL A 166 18.17 4.88 2.65
C VAL A 166 19.32 4.51 1.70
N LEU A 167 20.22 5.46 1.41
CA LEU A 167 21.35 5.25 0.52
C LEU A 167 22.30 4.17 1.05
N HIS A 168 22.55 4.15 2.36
CA HIS A 168 23.38 3.12 2.98
C HIS A 168 22.75 1.73 2.80
N ALA A 169 21.45 1.59 3.10
CA ALA A 169 20.73 0.34 2.90
C ALA A 169 20.77 -0.11 1.44
N ILE A 170 20.48 0.79 0.48
CA ILE A 170 20.45 0.47 -0.94
C ILE A 170 21.82 0.03 -1.44
N ARG A 171 22.89 0.77 -1.14
CA ARG A 171 24.24 0.44 -1.64
C ARG A 171 24.71 -0.94 -1.18
N ASP A 172 24.41 -1.30 0.06
CA ASP A 172 24.75 -2.61 0.59
C ASP A 172 24.02 -3.71 -0.19
N VAL A 173 22.72 -3.58 -0.40
CA VAL A 173 21.94 -4.65 -1.05
C VAL A 173 22.07 -4.64 -2.58
N TRP A 174 22.28 -3.50 -3.21
CA TRP A 174 22.41 -3.35 -4.67
C TRP A 174 23.65 -4.05 -5.24
N SER A 175 24.57 -4.51 -4.39
CA SER A 175 25.71 -5.35 -4.78
C SER A 175 25.35 -6.85 -4.96
N HIS A 176 24.17 -7.29 -4.49
CA HIS A 176 23.75 -8.69 -4.58
C HIS A 176 23.39 -9.10 -6.02
N PRO A 177 23.54 -10.39 -6.38
CA PRO A 177 23.26 -10.86 -7.75
C PRO A 177 21.85 -10.49 -8.24
N SER A 178 20.82 -10.73 -7.44
CA SER A 178 19.44 -10.32 -7.73
C SER A 178 18.92 -9.43 -6.61
N VAL A 179 18.25 -8.35 -7.01
CA VAL A 179 17.65 -7.37 -6.08
C VAL A 179 16.31 -6.94 -6.62
N ASP A 180 15.31 -6.96 -5.74
CA ASP A 180 14.01 -6.32 -5.86
C ASP A 180 13.95 -5.23 -4.78
N LEU A 181 13.75 -3.98 -5.19
CA LEU A 181 13.75 -2.80 -4.33
C LEU A 181 12.49 -1.97 -4.57
N GLU A 182 11.79 -1.63 -3.49
CA GLU A 182 10.74 -0.60 -3.48
C GLU A 182 11.12 0.45 -2.46
N ILE A 183 11.02 1.73 -2.83
CA ILE A 183 11.26 2.88 -1.96
C ILE A 183 10.00 3.74 -2.01
N GLY A 184 9.39 3.99 -0.87
CA GLY A 184 8.26 4.90 -0.73
C GLY A 184 8.58 6.07 0.18
N ARG A 185 7.93 7.21 -0.03
CA ARG A 185 7.91 8.32 0.94
C ARG A 185 6.49 8.83 1.16
N TYR A 186 6.26 9.49 2.30
CA TYR A 186 4.95 10.08 2.59
C TYR A 186 4.44 10.96 1.45
N ALA A 187 5.29 11.64 0.66
CA ALA A 187 4.89 12.47 -0.47
C ALA A 187 3.98 11.75 -1.49
N GLY A 188 3.98 10.41 -1.55
CA GLY A 188 3.20 9.60 -2.48
C GLY A 188 4.02 9.12 -3.68
N ASP A 189 5.33 9.40 -3.66
CA ASP A 189 6.28 8.86 -4.63
C ASP A 189 6.71 7.47 -4.20
N THR A 190 6.58 6.53 -5.13
CA THR A 190 7.16 5.20 -5.00
C THR A 190 8.13 4.97 -6.14
N LEU A 191 9.33 4.51 -5.84
CA LEU A 191 10.29 4.04 -6.81
C LEU A 191 10.46 2.53 -6.65
N PHE A 192 10.22 1.79 -7.72
CA PHE A 192 10.51 0.38 -7.85
C PHE A 192 11.75 0.19 -8.70
N ALA A 193 12.63 -0.72 -8.31
CA ALA A 193 13.78 -1.09 -9.11
C ALA A 193 14.09 -2.58 -8.94
N VAL A 194 14.41 -3.24 -10.05
CA VAL A 194 14.81 -4.65 -10.04
C VAL A 194 16.06 -4.82 -10.87
N ALA A 195 16.99 -5.65 -10.38
CA ALA A 195 18.26 -5.93 -11.03
C ALA A 195 18.60 -7.42 -10.96
N ASP A 196 19.25 -7.93 -12.01
CA ASP A 196 19.63 -9.34 -12.13
C ASP A 196 21.14 -9.58 -12.10
N GLU A 197 21.50 -10.87 -12.13
CA GLU A 197 22.89 -11.34 -12.06
C GLU A 197 23.72 -11.00 -13.30
N LYS A 198 23.07 -10.63 -14.41
CA LYS A 198 23.74 -10.19 -15.64
C LYS A 198 24.14 -8.71 -15.57
N GLY A 199 23.84 -8.03 -14.46
CA GLY A 199 24.13 -6.62 -14.29
C GLY A 199 23.17 -5.72 -15.05
N LEU A 200 21.98 -6.22 -15.39
CA LEU A 200 20.90 -5.46 -16.00
C LEU A 200 19.88 -5.07 -14.93
N ALA A 201 19.19 -3.96 -15.15
CA ALA A 201 18.19 -3.44 -14.23
C ALA A 201 17.09 -2.65 -14.96
N THR A 202 15.99 -2.41 -14.26
CA THR A 202 14.97 -1.42 -14.64
C THR A 202 14.54 -0.63 -13.40
N VAL A 203 14.10 0.61 -13.62
CA VAL A 203 13.62 1.52 -12.58
C VAL A 203 12.28 2.10 -13.02
N ASN A 204 11.26 1.98 -12.18
CA ASN A 204 9.94 2.55 -12.38
C ASN A 204 9.63 3.51 -11.23
N HIS A 205 9.13 4.69 -11.53
CA HIS A 205 8.63 5.65 -10.57
C HIS A 205 7.14 5.85 -10.77
N TYR A 206 6.40 5.82 -9.66
CA TYR A 206 4.97 5.99 -9.60
C TYR A 206 4.66 7.24 -8.78
N HIS A 207 3.88 8.15 -9.36
CA HIS A 207 3.31 9.31 -8.67
C HIS A 207 1.84 9.46 -9.03
N GLY A 208 0.95 9.01 -8.13
CA GLY A 208 -0.49 9.09 -8.34
C GLY A 208 -1.00 8.17 -9.46
N GLN A 209 -1.15 8.70 -10.67
CA GLN A 209 -1.46 7.93 -11.90
C GLN A 209 -0.32 7.98 -12.93
N ASP A 210 0.68 8.82 -12.70
CA ASP A 210 1.81 8.96 -13.60
C ASP A 210 2.82 7.85 -13.32
N GLU A 211 3.24 7.16 -14.38
CA GLU A 211 4.32 6.18 -14.33
C GLU A 211 5.46 6.66 -15.22
N HIS A 212 6.67 6.62 -14.68
CA HIS A 212 7.90 6.92 -15.39
C HIS A 212 8.85 5.73 -15.30
N VAL A 213 9.48 5.36 -16.41
CA VAL A 213 10.37 4.18 -16.49
C VAL A 213 11.75 4.58 -16.96
N SER A 214 12.76 3.78 -16.61
CA SER A 214 14.10 3.88 -17.19
C SER A 214 14.04 3.69 -18.71
N ARG A 215 14.97 4.31 -19.43
CA ARG A 215 15.07 4.13 -20.88
C ARG A 215 16.51 3.95 -21.36
N ALA A 216 16.74 2.89 -22.10
CA ALA A 216 17.96 2.62 -22.83
C ALA A 216 18.00 3.40 -24.15
N GLY A 217 18.08 4.74 -24.09
CA GLY A 217 18.45 5.62 -25.21
C GLY A 217 17.66 5.55 -26.53
N GLN A 218 16.64 4.69 -26.67
CA GLN A 218 15.82 4.52 -27.87
C GLN A 218 14.33 4.72 -27.55
N PRO A 219 13.53 5.19 -28.53
CA PRO A 219 12.08 5.33 -28.36
C PRO A 219 11.41 3.96 -28.27
N LEU A 220 10.49 3.79 -27.31
CA LEU A 220 9.68 2.58 -27.17
C LEU A 220 8.89 2.31 -28.46
N SER A 221 9.14 1.15 -29.09
CA SER A 221 8.32 0.60 -30.16
C SER A 221 7.30 -0.39 -29.60
N LEU A 222 6.09 -0.42 -30.18
CA LEU A 222 5.02 -1.37 -29.79
C LEU A 222 5.39 -2.85 -30.03
N ASP A 223 6.38 -3.10 -30.89
CA ASP A 223 6.88 -4.45 -31.22
C ASP A 223 8.19 -4.78 -30.47
N GLU A 224 8.51 -4.08 -29.39
CA GLU A 224 9.74 -4.36 -28.65
C GLU A 224 9.71 -5.72 -27.94
N PRO A 225 10.81 -6.49 -28.02
CA PRO A 225 10.94 -7.70 -27.22
C PRO A 225 10.88 -7.35 -25.73
N THR A 226 10.34 -8.25 -24.94
CA THR A 226 10.30 -8.11 -23.48
C THR A 226 11.50 -8.76 -22.81
N TYR A 227 11.87 -8.21 -21.66
CA TYR A 227 12.86 -8.75 -20.74
C TYR A 227 12.17 -9.10 -19.43
N ILE A 228 12.55 -10.24 -18.86
CA ILE A 228 11.94 -10.76 -17.63
C ILE A 228 12.95 -10.68 -16.50
N PHE A 229 12.58 -9.93 -15.45
CA PHE A 229 13.29 -9.92 -14.18
C PHE A 229 12.58 -10.83 -13.17
N PRO A 230 13.27 -11.84 -12.62
CA PRO A 230 12.70 -12.64 -11.54
C PRO A 230 12.62 -11.80 -10.25
N ARG A 231 11.47 -11.81 -9.57
CA ARG A 231 11.31 -11.13 -8.26
C ARG A 231 11.33 -12.11 -7.09
N SER A 232 11.66 -11.58 -5.92
CA SER A 232 11.67 -12.35 -4.66
C SER A 232 10.29 -12.84 -4.21
N ASN A 233 9.21 -12.21 -4.70
CA ASN A 233 7.84 -12.57 -4.35
C ASN A 233 7.25 -13.71 -5.22
N GLY A 234 8.06 -14.31 -6.10
CA GLY A 234 7.64 -15.42 -6.97
C GLY A 234 6.87 -14.98 -8.22
N TYR A 235 6.72 -13.67 -8.46
CA TYR A 235 6.22 -13.12 -9.71
C TYR A 235 7.35 -12.60 -10.58
N ASP A 236 7.22 -12.73 -11.89
CA ASP A 236 8.14 -12.16 -12.85
C ASP A 236 7.75 -10.72 -13.17
N HIS A 237 8.73 -9.83 -13.26
CA HIS A 237 8.54 -8.46 -13.76
C HIS A 237 8.96 -8.39 -15.22
N GLU A 238 7.97 -8.33 -16.10
CA GLU A 238 8.15 -8.23 -17.54
C GLU A 238 8.13 -6.75 -17.97
N VAL A 239 9.18 -6.33 -18.66
CA VAL A 239 9.32 -4.95 -19.19
C VAL A 239 9.76 -4.99 -20.65
N SER A 240 9.58 -3.90 -21.39
CA SER A 240 10.25 -3.78 -22.68
C SER A 240 11.77 -3.75 -22.50
N VAL A 241 12.52 -4.37 -23.41
CA VAL A 241 14.00 -4.25 -23.48
C VAL A 241 14.44 -2.78 -23.56
N GLY A 242 13.62 -1.89 -24.13
CA GLY A 242 13.90 -0.44 -24.14
C GLY A 242 13.95 0.19 -22.75
N GLN A 243 13.43 -0.47 -21.72
CA GLN A 243 13.49 -0.01 -20.33
C GLN A 243 14.71 -0.54 -19.57
N VAL A 244 15.41 -1.54 -20.12
CA VAL A 244 16.51 -2.24 -19.46
C VAL A 244 17.81 -1.44 -19.56
N ILE A 245 18.33 -1.02 -18.42
CA ILE A 245 19.55 -0.22 -18.29
C ILE A 245 20.63 -0.99 -17.51
N PRO A 246 21.92 -0.59 -17.63
CA PRO A 246 22.97 -1.12 -16.77
C PRO A 246 22.69 -0.87 -15.29
N ARG A 247 23.04 -1.84 -14.44
CA ARG A 247 22.82 -1.79 -12.99
C ARG A 247 23.41 -0.55 -12.30
N GLY A 248 24.56 -0.06 -12.75
CA GLY A 248 25.20 1.15 -12.22
C GLY A 248 24.46 2.44 -12.60
N GLU A 249 23.82 2.46 -13.78
CA GLU A 249 22.96 3.56 -14.20
C GLU A 249 21.68 3.58 -13.37
N ALA A 250 21.06 2.41 -13.16
CA ALA A 250 19.92 2.27 -12.27
C ALA A 250 20.21 2.75 -10.84
N LEU A 251 21.38 2.38 -10.29
CA LEU A 251 21.79 2.88 -8.96
C LEU A 251 21.85 4.41 -8.94
N SER A 252 22.43 5.03 -9.97
CA SER A 252 22.53 6.50 -10.03
C SER A 252 21.14 7.16 -10.04
N LEU A 253 20.17 6.61 -10.77
CA LEU A 253 18.78 7.09 -10.78
C LEU A 253 18.10 6.93 -9.41
N ILE A 254 18.33 5.80 -8.75
CA ILE A 254 17.80 5.54 -7.40
C ILE A 254 18.38 6.55 -6.40
N GLU A 255 19.69 6.80 -6.43
CA GLU A 255 20.34 7.75 -5.53
C GLU A 255 19.84 9.19 -5.77
N ASP A 256 19.68 9.59 -7.03
CA ASP A 256 19.14 10.91 -7.38
C ASP A 256 17.67 11.09 -6.91
N PHE A 257 16.86 10.04 -6.99
CA PHE A 257 15.50 10.05 -6.44
C PHE A 257 15.51 10.24 -4.92
N VAL A 258 16.37 9.52 -4.21
CA VAL A 258 16.45 9.58 -2.74
C VAL A 258 16.93 10.96 -2.27
N LEU A 259 17.94 11.53 -2.93
CA LEU A 259 18.53 12.81 -2.55
C LEU A 259 17.69 14.01 -2.96
N ASN A 260 17.12 13.98 -4.16
CA ASN A 260 16.54 15.17 -4.80
C ASN A 260 15.04 15.03 -5.07
N GLY A 261 14.45 13.85 -4.87
CA GLY A 261 13.10 13.54 -5.37
C GLY A 261 13.00 13.65 -6.90
N SER A 262 14.14 13.59 -7.59
CA SER A 262 14.23 13.80 -9.03
C SER A 262 13.87 12.52 -9.77
N ILE A 263 13.16 12.69 -10.88
CA ILE A 263 12.91 11.64 -11.87
C ILE A 263 13.68 11.91 -13.17
N ALA A 264 14.67 12.80 -13.12
CA ALA A 264 15.53 13.10 -14.26
C ALA A 264 16.22 11.80 -14.72
N GLY A 265 16.01 11.44 -15.99
CA GLY A 265 16.50 10.18 -16.56
C GLY A 265 15.42 9.10 -16.69
N LEU A 266 14.26 9.27 -16.05
CA LEU A 266 13.07 8.46 -16.32
C LEU A 266 12.20 9.14 -17.40
N SER A 267 11.44 8.34 -18.12
CA SER A 267 10.54 8.79 -19.18
C SER A 267 9.12 8.32 -18.92
N PRO A 268 8.08 9.11 -19.23
CA PRO A 268 6.70 8.69 -19.06
C PRO A 268 6.40 7.38 -19.79
N LEU A 269 5.66 6.50 -19.12
CA LEU A 269 5.04 5.33 -19.69
C LEU A 269 3.61 5.74 -20.11
N GLY A 270 3.41 5.91 -21.42
CA GLY A 270 2.15 6.41 -22.00
C GLY A 270 1.18 5.31 -22.37
#